data_AF-K9QQ70-F1
#
_entry.id   AF-K9QQ70-F1
#
_cell.length_a   1.000
_cell.length_b   1.000
_cell.length_c   1.000
_cell.angle_alpha   90.00
_cell.angle_beta   90.00
_cell.angle_gamma   90.00
#
_symmetry.space_group_name_H-M   'P 1'
#
loop_
_entity.id
_entity.type
_entity.pdbx_description
1 polymer ?
#
loop_
_entity_poly.entity_id
_entity_poly.type
_entity_poly.pdbx_seq_one_letter_code
_entity_poly.pdbx_strand_id
1 'polypeptide(L)'
;MGASLTHKDNIYRAYMEFFDIAERKRRWHPLNDIPWEKLDISKNTEEKAISAETYCGVELYVPDYTANGLNLVRPIFGYAWFETNWGYEESKHGLTFREYLIRSGLRTEEQYAEFEKHIFTKVWNLPFHTPRQMTCYGALQESATFLAYRSQLRKAQQEKDEVLEKIYFYISRDEGAHMGFYLQVLQYEMEEDREGTLTDLSYVVRHFQMPGIELIPEYDQRFQVNGIGISFQQFLQRGLFPILKALGTSRSELVRVSKRMFEKSNKAHIKAVCQ
;
A
#
# COMPACT_ATOMS: atom_id res chain seq x y z
N MET A 1 -21.52 13.35 2.98
CA MET A 1 -22.77 12.55 2.92
C MET A 1 -22.47 11.22 3.58
N GLY A 2 -23.30 10.77 4.52
CA GLY A 2 -23.07 9.48 5.20
C GLY A 2 -23.43 8.30 4.29
N ALA A 3 -22.65 7.23 4.35
CA ALA A 3 -22.92 5.99 3.60
C ALA A 3 -24.32 5.42 3.91
N SER A 4 -24.99 4.85 2.89
CA SER A 4 -26.26 4.15 3.05
C SER A 4 -26.12 2.92 3.97
N LEU A 5 -27.23 2.47 4.56
CA LEU A 5 -27.21 1.29 5.43
C LEU A 5 -26.71 0.04 4.67
N THR A 6 -27.19 -0.14 3.44
CA THR A 6 -26.75 -1.21 2.52
C THR A 6 -25.25 -1.15 2.23
N HIS A 7 -24.69 0.03 2.05
CA HIS A 7 -23.25 0.21 1.82
C HIS A 7 -22.41 -0.22 3.02
N LYS A 8 -22.79 0.21 4.23
CA LYS A 8 -22.10 -0.17 5.47
C LYS A 8 -22.13 -1.69 5.68
N ASP A 9 -23.25 -2.32 5.38
CA ASP A 9 -23.42 -3.77 5.47
C ASP A 9 -22.58 -4.51 4.42
N ASN A 10 -22.46 -3.98 3.20
CA ASN A 10 -21.58 -4.55 2.17
C ASN A 10 -20.11 -4.55 2.60
N ILE A 11 -19.62 -3.43 3.11
CA ILE A 11 -18.23 -3.32 3.58
C ILE A 11 -17.98 -4.25 4.77
N TYR A 12 -18.93 -4.33 5.71
CA TYR A 12 -18.80 -5.26 6.84
C TYR A 12 -18.72 -6.71 6.37
N ARG A 13 -19.54 -7.12 5.39
CA ARG A 13 -19.45 -8.47 4.80
C ARG A 13 -18.11 -8.72 4.11
N ALA A 14 -17.61 -7.77 3.34
CA ALA A 14 -16.28 -7.87 2.72
C ALA A 14 -15.18 -8.03 3.79
N TYR A 15 -15.28 -7.30 4.90
CA TYR A 15 -14.34 -7.45 6.01
C TYR A 15 -14.43 -8.85 6.64
N MET A 16 -15.63 -9.35 6.90
CA MET A 16 -15.82 -10.67 7.50
C MET A 16 -15.29 -11.80 6.61
N GLU A 17 -15.46 -11.69 5.29
CA GLU A 17 -14.88 -12.62 4.32
C GLU A 17 -13.34 -12.53 4.33
N PHE A 18 -12.79 -11.31 4.26
CA PHE A 18 -11.36 -11.06 4.35
C PHE A 18 -10.75 -11.66 5.63
N PHE A 19 -11.42 -11.45 6.77
CA PHE A 19 -10.99 -11.91 8.09
C PHE A 19 -11.02 -13.44 8.21
N ASP A 20 -12.11 -14.10 7.81
CA ASP A 20 -12.19 -15.58 7.86
C ASP A 20 -11.13 -16.23 6.97
N ILE A 21 -10.88 -15.68 5.78
CA ILE A 21 -9.80 -16.14 4.89
C ILE A 21 -8.43 -15.92 5.55
N ALA A 22 -8.23 -14.78 6.21
CA ALA A 22 -6.98 -14.47 6.91
C ALA A 22 -6.67 -15.53 7.98
N GLU A 23 -7.62 -15.76 8.89
CA GLU A 23 -7.49 -16.71 10.00
C GLU A 23 -7.22 -18.14 9.52
N ARG A 24 -7.93 -18.58 8.47
CA ARG A 24 -7.80 -19.96 7.99
C ARG A 24 -6.55 -20.23 7.17
N LYS A 25 -6.04 -19.21 6.44
CA LYS A 25 -5.09 -19.46 5.33
C LYS A 25 -3.90 -18.51 5.26
N ARG A 26 -3.96 -17.33 5.88
CA ARG A 26 -2.92 -16.28 5.71
C ARG A 26 -2.20 -15.88 6.98
N ARG A 27 -2.63 -16.24 8.19
CA ARG A 27 -1.84 -15.91 9.39
C ARG A 27 -0.44 -16.52 9.34
N TRP A 28 0.53 -15.74 9.78
CA TRP A 28 1.93 -16.09 9.90
C TRP A 28 2.57 -15.27 11.01
N HIS A 29 3.63 -15.81 11.61
CA HIS A 29 4.36 -15.25 12.74
C HIS A 29 5.79 -14.89 12.31
N PRO A 30 6.21 -13.61 12.42
CA PRO A 30 7.48 -13.14 11.88
C PRO A 30 8.71 -13.82 12.50
N LEU A 31 8.63 -14.26 13.77
CA LEU A 31 9.74 -14.95 14.44
C LEU A 31 9.78 -16.46 14.21
N ASN A 32 8.66 -17.09 13.80
CA ASN A 32 8.53 -18.55 13.83
C ASN A 32 8.34 -19.16 12.43
N ASP A 33 7.76 -18.42 11.49
CA ASP A 33 7.44 -18.92 10.14
C ASP A 33 8.48 -18.54 9.08
N ILE A 34 9.48 -17.74 9.46
CA ILE A 34 10.65 -17.40 8.66
C ILE A 34 11.81 -18.35 9.07
N PRO A 35 12.50 -19.01 8.12
CA PRO A 35 13.57 -19.96 8.42
C PRO A 35 14.88 -19.24 8.77
N TRP A 36 14.90 -18.51 9.89
CA TRP A 36 16.04 -17.68 10.31
C TRP A 36 17.36 -18.46 10.43
N GLU A 37 17.30 -19.75 10.71
CA GLU A 37 18.45 -20.65 10.76
C GLU A 37 19.17 -20.81 9.41
N LYS A 38 18.53 -20.42 8.30
CA LYS A 38 19.09 -20.49 6.94
C LYS A 38 19.74 -19.17 6.50
N LEU A 39 19.88 -18.21 7.40
CA LEU A 39 20.64 -16.99 7.11
C LEU A 39 22.08 -17.33 6.73
N ASP A 40 22.56 -16.73 5.64
CA ASP A 40 23.90 -16.94 5.11
C ASP A 40 24.62 -15.59 5.00
N ILE A 41 25.41 -15.27 6.03
CA ILE A 41 26.16 -14.02 6.14
C ILE A 41 27.14 -13.84 4.96
N SER A 42 27.60 -14.93 4.33
CA SER A 42 28.51 -14.85 3.19
C SER A 42 27.87 -14.23 1.94
N LYS A 43 26.53 -14.18 1.89
CA LYS A 43 25.75 -13.55 0.82
C LYS A 43 25.37 -12.09 1.12
N ASN A 44 25.83 -11.53 2.23
CA ASN A 44 25.53 -10.15 2.59
C ASN A 44 26.23 -9.18 1.64
N THR A 45 25.48 -8.17 1.20
CA THR A 45 25.99 -7.06 0.41
C THR A 45 25.35 -5.77 0.90
N GLU A 46 26.04 -4.65 0.72
CA GLU A 46 25.47 -3.35 1.03
C GLU A 46 24.21 -3.06 0.19
N GLU A 47 24.15 -3.60 -1.03
CA GLU A 47 22.95 -3.57 -1.88
C GLU A 47 21.72 -4.19 -1.18
N LYS A 48 21.90 -5.36 -0.55
CA LYS A 48 20.84 -6.03 0.21
C LYS A 48 20.45 -5.24 1.45
N ALA A 49 21.42 -4.64 2.13
CA ALA A 49 21.14 -3.80 3.30
C ALA A 49 20.30 -2.57 2.92
N ILE A 50 20.71 -1.83 1.89
CA ILE A 50 19.97 -0.66 1.39
C ILE A 50 18.56 -1.07 0.92
N SER A 51 18.43 -2.21 0.24
CA SER A 51 17.13 -2.74 -0.18
C SER A 51 16.21 -3.01 1.02
N ALA A 52 16.69 -3.79 1.99
CA ALA A 52 15.92 -4.12 3.18
C ALA A 52 15.57 -2.87 4.02
N GLU A 53 16.50 -1.92 4.18
CA GLU A 53 16.22 -0.63 4.83
C GLU A 53 15.17 0.18 4.09
N THR A 54 15.20 0.19 2.75
CA THR A 54 14.25 0.99 1.97
C THR A 54 12.82 0.51 2.17
N TYR A 55 12.60 -0.82 2.11
CA TYR A 55 11.30 -1.40 2.44
C TYR A 55 10.96 -1.21 3.92
N CYS A 56 11.88 -1.54 4.83
CA CYS A 56 11.69 -1.35 6.28
C CYS A 56 11.25 0.07 6.61
N GLY A 57 11.91 1.08 6.05
CA GLY A 57 11.63 2.48 6.31
C GLY A 57 10.21 2.89 5.88
N VAL A 58 9.67 2.32 4.79
CA VAL A 58 8.28 2.59 4.38
C VAL A 58 7.30 1.91 5.32
N GLU A 59 7.60 0.67 5.73
CA GLU A 59 6.77 -0.13 6.64
C GLU A 59 6.74 0.42 8.08
N LEU A 60 7.80 1.09 8.51
CA LEU A 60 7.88 1.68 9.86
C LEU A 60 6.84 2.78 10.10
N TYR A 61 6.23 3.34 9.05
CA TYR A 61 5.14 4.32 9.17
C TYR A 61 3.76 3.69 9.35
N VAL A 62 3.64 2.36 9.54
CA VAL A 62 2.37 1.71 9.88
C VAL A 62 1.61 2.36 11.06
N PRO A 63 2.25 2.93 12.11
CA PRO A 63 1.51 3.65 13.15
C PRO A 63 0.80 4.88 12.59
N ASP A 64 1.45 5.65 11.71
CA ASP A 64 0.89 6.84 11.07
C ASP A 64 -0.22 6.45 10.09
N TYR A 65 0.01 5.42 9.26
CA TYR A 65 -0.99 4.91 8.32
C TYR A 65 -2.26 4.49 9.06
N THR A 66 -2.10 3.66 10.09
CA THR A 66 -3.21 3.10 10.88
C THR A 66 -3.94 4.19 11.67
N ALA A 67 -3.23 5.08 12.36
CA ALA A 67 -3.86 6.12 13.17
C ALA A 67 -4.68 7.08 12.30
N ASN A 68 -4.11 7.51 11.18
CA ASN A 68 -4.76 8.44 10.26
C ASN A 68 -5.93 7.77 9.51
N GLY A 69 -5.72 6.56 8.98
CA GLY A 69 -6.75 5.77 8.30
C GLY A 69 -7.92 5.46 9.21
N LEU A 70 -7.66 4.97 10.43
CA LEU A 70 -8.70 4.61 11.38
C LEU A 70 -9.56 5.83 11.77
N ASN A 71 -8.92 6.98 12.01
CA ASN A 71 -9.65 8.22 12.32
C ASN A 71 -10.55 8.67 11.16
N LEU A 72 -10.12 8.47 9.91
CA LEU A 72 -10.91 8.80 8.73
C LEU A 72 -12.15 7.90 8.58
N VAL A 73 -12.01 6.60 8.85
CA VAL A 73 -13.06 5.61 8.55
C VAL A 73 -13.85 5.14 9.76
N ARG A 74 -13.51 5.61 10.98
CA ARG A 74 -14.15 5.25 12.26
C ARG A 74 -15.68 5.18 12.24
N PRO A 75 -16.42 6.09 11.56
CA PRO A 75 -17.88 6.04 11.52
C PRO A 75 -18.48 4.85 10.73
N ILE A 76 -17.67 4.09 9.99
CA ILE A 76 -18.08 2.94 9.17
C ILE A 76 -17.43 1.68 9.74
N PHE A 77 -18.21 0.89 10.49
CA PHE A 77 -17.71 -0.24 11.28
C PHE A 77 -16.85 -1.22 10.46
N GLY A 78 -17.32 -1.67 9.29
CA GLY A 78 -16.56 -2.61 8.45
C GLY A 78 -15.19 -2.08 8.03
N TYR A 79 -15.08 -0.79 7.69
CA TYR A 79 -13.78 -0.17 7.39
C TYR A 79 -12.90 -0.08 8.63
N ALA A 80 -13.44 0.41 9.75
CA ALA A 80 -12.65 0.60 10.97
C ALA A 80 -12.07 -0.73 11.49
N TRP A 81 -12.81 -1.83 11.35
CA TRP A 81 -12.35 -3.16 11.73
C TRP A 81 -11.38 -3.78 10.72
N PHE A 82 -11.58 -3.51 9.42
CA PHE A 82 -10.56 -3.82 8.42
C PHE A 82 -9.25 -3.09 8.73
N GLU A 83 -9.30 -1.77 8.94
CA GLU A 83 -8.12 -0.94 9.21
C GLU A 83 -7.36 -1.41 10.45
N THR A 84 -8.08 -1.78 11.50
CA THR A 84 -7.48 -2.33 12.74
C THR A 84 -6.75 -3.65 12.45
N ASN A 85 -7.36 -4.54 11.66
CA ASN A 85 -6.73 -5.79 11.28
C ASN A 85 -5.56 -5.59 10.30
N TRP A 86 -5.73 -4.68 9.34
CA TRP A 86 -4.72 -4.28 8.36
C TRP A 86 -3.48 -3.76 9.09
N GLY A 87 -3.64 -2.84 10.05
CA GLY A 87 -2.52 -2.32 10.85
C GLY A 87 -1.78 -3.40 11.63
N TYR A 88 -2.48 -4.43 12.14
CA TYR A 88 -1.82 -5.61 12.72
C TYR A 88 -1.05 -6.41 11.65
N GLU A 89 -1.64 -6.67 10.48
CA GLU A 89 -0.97 -7.39 9.40
C GLU A 89 0.30 -6.65 8.93
N GLU A 90 0.19 -5.35 8.66
CA GLU A 90 1.29 -4.46 8.27
C GLU A 90 2.39 -4.35 9.32
N SER A 91 2.03 -4.34 10.61
CA SER A 91 3.04 -4.28 11.68
C SER A 91 4.06 -5.42 11.59
N LYS A 92 3.66 -6.59 11.06
CA LYS A 92 4.57 -7.71 10.85
C LYS A 92 5.59 -7.43 9.76
N HIS A 93 5.29 -6.59 8.76
CA HIS A 93 6.20 -6.29 7.65
C HIS A 93 7.43 -5.54 8.16
N GLY A 94 7.21 -4.41 8.84
CA GLY A 94 8.28 -3.61 9.46
C GLY A 94 9.10 -4.41 10.48
N LEU A 95 8.43 -5.17 11.36
CA LEU A 95 9.09 -6.05 12.33
C LEU A 95 9.97 -7.11 11.63
N THR A 96 9.49 -7.72 10.55
CA THR A 96 10.26 -8.75 9.83
C THR A 96 11.50 -8.17 9.18
N PHE A 97 11.42 -6.99 8.56
CA PHE A 97 12.60 -6.36 7.97
C PHE A 97 13.61 -5.91 9.03
N ARG A 98 13.14 -5.40 10.17
CA ARG A 98 14.00 -5.10 11.33
C ARG A 98 14.78 -6.33 11.77
N GLU A 99 14.07 -7.44 12.01
CA GLU A 99 14.70 -8.69 12.42
C GLU A 99 15.66 -9.22 11.34
N TYR A 100 15.31 -9.10 10.06
CA TYR A 100 16.20 -9.49 8.97
C TYR A 100 17.50 -8.67 8.95
N LEU A 101 17.42 -7.34 9.03
CA LEU A 101 18.59 -6.45 9.03
C LEU A 101 19.57 -6.78 10.16
N ILE A 102 19.05 -7.01 11.37
CA ILE A 102 19.86 -7.29 12.56
C ILE A 102 20.38 -8.73 12.55
N ARG A 103 19.50 -9.74 12.37
CA ARG A 103 19.88 -11.16 12.45
C ARG A 103 20.82 -11.60 11.34
N SER A 104 20.68 -11.03 10.15
CA SER A 104 21.61 -11.30 9.03
C SER A 104 22.99 -10.69 9.27
N GLY A 105 23.13 -9.72 10.19
CA GLY A 105 24.36 -8.95 10.36
C GLY A 105 24.58 -7.88 9.28
N LEU A 106 23.56 -7.55 8.48
CA LEU A 106 23.63 -6.43 7.52
C LEU A 106 23.73 -5.07 8.24
N ARG A 107 23.16 -4.98 9.45
CA ARG A 107 23.27 -3.84 10.35
C ARG A 107 23.47 -4.29 11.79
N THR A 108 24.23 -3.51 12.57
CA THR A 108 24.23 -3.64 14.03
C THR A 108 22.97 -3.03 14.63
N GLU A 109 22.69 -3.30 15.91
CA GLU A 109 21.56 -2.70 16.61
C GLU A 109 21.69 -1.17 16.68
N GLU A 110 22.90 -0.64 16.85
CA GLU A 110 23.17 0.79 16.86
C GLU A 110 22.90 1.44 15.51
N GLN A 111 23.37 0.84 14.41
CA GLN A 111 23.12 1.34 13.06
C GLN A 111 21.61 1.35 12.75
N TYR A 112 20.89 0.30 13.16
CA TYR A 112 19.44 0.25 13.00
C TYR A 112 18.73 1.33 13.84
N ALA A 113 19.14 1.54 15.09
CA ALA A 113 18.56 2.57 15.94
C ALA A 113 18.78 3.99 15.40
N GLU A 114 19.94 4.26 14.78
CA GLU A 114 20.19 5.53 14.09
C GLU A 114 19.29 5.69 12.85
N PHE A 115 19.15 4.63 12.05
CA PHE A 115 18.23 4.61 10.91
C PHE A 115 16.77 4.85 11.34
N GLU A 116 16.29 4.13 12.36
CA GLU A 116 14.93 4.25 12.90
C GLU A 116 14.67 5.67 13.42
N LYS A 117 15.61 6.22 14.20
CA LYS A 117 15.52 7.60 14.68
C LYS A 117 15.40 8.59 13.53
N HIS A 118 16.15 8.38 12.45
CA HIS A 118 16.08 9.24 11.27
C HIS A 118 14.73 9.12 10.54
N ILE A 119 14.21 7.90 10.36
CA ILE A 119 12.89 7.65 9.78
C ILE A 119 11.81 8.42 10.56
N PHE A 120 11.79 8.31 11.89
CA PHE A 120 10.79 8.98 12.73
C PHE A 120 10.98 10.49 12.90
N THR A 121 11.90 11.12 12.17
CA THR A 121 11.93 12.60 12.08
C THR A 121 10.80 13.16 11.22
N LYS A 122 10.17 12.32 10.40
CA LYS A 122 9.03 12.68 9.57
C LYS A 122 7.78 11.99 10.07
N VAL A 123 6.63 12.54 9.67
CA VAL A 123 5.31 11.99 9.95
C VAL A 123 4.57 11.89 8.63
N TRP A 124 4.00 10.72 8.36
CA TRP A 124 3.15 10.56 7.21
C TRP A 124 1.75 11.11 7.50
N ASN A 125 1.19 11.83 6.54
CA ASN A 125 -0.16 12.39 6.61
C ASN A 125 -0.99 11.89 5.42
N LEU A 126 -2.31 11.85 5.60
CA LEU A 126 -3.23 11.45 4.54
C LEU A 126 -3.06 12.32 3.29
N PRO A 127 -2.76 11.75 2.11
CA PRO A 127 -2.73 12.49 0.86
C PRO A 127 -4.14 12.86 0.36
N PHE A 128 -5.17 12.19 0.88
CA PHE A 128 -6.57 12.42 0.54
C PHE A 128 -7.45 12.38 1.79
N HIS A 129 -8.52 13.17 1.83
CA HIS A 129 -9.27 13.43 3.06
C HIS A 129 -10.69 12.84 3.07
N THR A 130 -11.06 12.08 2.04
CA THR A 130 -12.33 11.34 2.02
C THR A 130 -12.06 9.83 2.10
N PRO A 131 -12.94 9.04 2.75
CA PRO A 131 -12.81 7.59 2.77
C PRO A 131 -12.68 7.01 1.37
N ARG A 132 -13.52 7.42 0.41
CA ARG A 132 -13.49 6.91 -0.97
C ARG A 132 -12.17 7.20 -1.68
N GLN A 133 -11.63 8.41 -1.54
CA GLN A 133 -10.32 8.74 -2.13
C GLN A 133 -9.19 7.95 -1.48
N MET A 134 -9.23 7.74 -0.17
CA MET A 134 -8.25 6.89 0.51
C MET A 134 -8.40 5.41 0.13
N THR A 135 -9.60 4.90 -0.12
CA THR A 135 -9.80 3.55 -0.68
C THR A 135 -9.22 3.45 -2.09
N CYS A 136 -9.38 4.47 -2.95
CA CYS A 136 -8.68 4.54 -4.23
C CYS A 136 -7.16 4.55 -4.07
N TYR A 137 -6.65 5.31 -3.10
CA TYR A 137 -5.22 5.39 -2.80
C TYR A 137 -4.66 4.06 -2.33
N GLY A 138 -5.32 3.41 -1.36
CA GLY A 138 -4.96 2.09 -0.83
C GLY A 138 -4.92 1.05 -1.95
N ALA A 139 -5.95 0.96 -2.79
CA ALA A 139 -5.93 0.03 -3.94
C ALA A 139 -4.72 0.20 -4.86
N LEU A 140 -4.27 1.44 -5.09
CA LEU A 140 -3.11 1.74 -5.93
C LEU A 140 -1.79 1.48 -5.22
N GLN A 141 -1.68 1.88 -3.95
CA GLN A 141 -0.47 1.72 -3.14
C GLN A 141 -0.19 0.23 -2.89
N GLU A 142 -1.20 -0.53 -2.46
CA GLU A 142 -1.14 -1.99 -2.23
C GLU A 142 -0.81 -2.76 -3.51
N SER A 143 -1.29 -2.27 -4.65
CA SER A 143 -0.92 -2.84 -5.94
C SER A 143 0.54 -2.59 -6.29
N ALA A 144 1.07 -1.41 -5.96
CA ALA A 144 2.47 -1.08 -6.18
C ALA A 144 3.41 -1.88 -5.27
N THR A 145 3.11 -1.99 -3.99
CA THR A 145 3.86 -2.78 -3.00
C THR A 145 3.78 -4.28 -3.31
N PHE A 146 2.61 -4.80 -3.66
CA PHE A 146 2.45 -6.17 -4.15
C PHE A 146 3.43 -6.49 -5.28
N LEU A 147 3.51 -5.61 -6.29
CA LEU A 147 4.40 -5.80 -7.44
C LEU A 147 5.88 -5.67 -7.05
N ALA A 148 6.22 -4.73 -6.17
CA ALA A 148 7.58 -4.54 -5.68
C ALA A 148 8.06 -5.77 -4.89
N TYR A 149 7.28 -6.25 -3.93
CA TYR A 149 7.60 -7.44 -3.16
C TYR A 149 7.58 -8.73 -3.98
N ARG A 150 6.68 -8.85 -4.97
CA ARG A 150 6.75 -9.96 -5.95
C ARG A 150 8.02 -9.92 -6.80
N SER A 151 8.54 -8.73 -7.12
CA SER A 151 9.81 -8.59 -7.83
C SER A 151 10.97 -9.07 -6.97
N GLN A 152 11.01 -8.62 -5.71
CA GLN A 152 12.01 -9.03 -4.72
C GLN A 152 11.96 -10.53 -4.41
N LEU A 153 10.77 -11.12 -4.33
CA LEU A 153 10.62 -12.57 -4.20
C LEU A 153 11.32 -13.32 -5.33
N ARG A 154 11.11 -12.90 -6.59
CA ARG A 154 11.74 -13.56 -7.75
C ARG A 154 13.26 -13.41 -7.69
N LYS A 155 13.77 -12.24 -7.26
CA LYS A 155 15.21 -12.02 -7.06
C LYS A 155 15.76 -12.98 -6.00
N ALA A 156 15.11 -13.08 -4.84
CA ALA A 156 15.51 -14.01 -3.77
C ALA A 156 15.52 -15.48 -4.23
N GLN A 157 14.53 -15.90 -5.03
CA GLN A 157 14.49 -17.23 -5.64
C GLN A 157 15.67 -17.50 -6.59
N GLN A 158 16.02 -16.51 -7.42
CA GLN A 158 17.17 -16.60 -8.34
C GLN A 158 18.50 -16.70 -7.58
N GLU A 159 18.62 -15.96 -6.48
CA GLU A 159 19.79 -15.97 -5.59
C GLU A 159 19.83 -17.16 -4.61
N LYS A 160 18.77 -17.98 -4.61
CA LYS A 160 18.56 -19.08 -3.64
C LYS A 160 18.73 -18.59 -2.20
N ASP A 161 18.11 -17.45 -1.90
CA ASP A 161 18.07 -16.85 -0.57
C ASP A 161 16.74 -17.24 0.09
N GLU A 162 16.75 -18.36 0.80
CA GLU A 162 15.52 -18.98 1.35
C GLU A 162 14.83 -18.10 2.40
N VAL A 163 15.60 -17.27 3.12
CA VAL A 163 15.06 -16.36 4.13
C VAL A 163 14.33 -15.20 3.46
N LEU A 164 14.99 -14.49 2.54
CA LEU A 164 14.36 -13.41 1.79
C LEU A 164 13.19 -13.91 0.93
N GLU A 165 13.31 -15.10 0.33
CA GLU A 165 12.22 -15.73 -0.40
C GLU A 165 10.99 -15.86 0.49
N LYS A 166 11.15 -16.37 1.71
CA LYS A 166 10.04 -16.57 2.64
C LYS A 166 9.43 -15.26 3.13
N ILE A 167 10.27 -14.27 3.44
CA ILE A 167 9.85 -12.92 3.85
C ILE A 167 8.99 -12.29 2.75
N TYR A 168 9.53 -12.18 1.53
CA TYR A 168 8.80 -11.56 0.43
C TYR A 168 7.59 -12.37 -0.01
N PHE A 169 7.59 -13.70 0.16
CA PHE A 169 6.41 -14.52 -0.08
C PHE A 169 5.25 -14.12 0.82
N TYR A 170 5.48 -13.99 2.13
CA TYR A 170 4.42 -13.65 3.07
C TYR A 170 3.93 -12.22 2.90
N ILE A 171 4.85 -11.26 2.83
CA ILE A 171 4.51 -9.84 2.68
C ILE A 171 3.71 -9.64 1.39
N SER A 172 4.23 -10.07 0.23
CA SER A 172 3.48 -9.94 -1.03
C SER A 172 2.14 -10.70 -1.07
N ARG A 173 1.93 -11.71 -0.21
CA ARG A 173 0.62 -12.36 -0.09
C ARG A 173 -0.37 -11.49 0.69
N ASP A 174 0.10 -10.78 1.72
CA ASP A 174 -0.70 -9.87 2.53
C ASP A 174 -1.11 -8.65 1.67
N GLU A 175 -0.17 -7.97 0.98
CA GLU A 175 -0.49 -6.84 0.06
C GLU A 175 -1.53 -7.22 -1.00
N GLY A 176 -1.40 -8.43 -1.57
CA GLY A 176 -2.33 -8.92 -2.57
C GLY A 176 -3.75 -9.11 -2.02
N ALA A 177 -3.87 -9.48 -0.75
CA ALA A 177 -5.14 -9.60 -0.06
C ALA A 177 -5.71 -8.23 0.30
N HIS A 178 -4.88 -7.29 0.77
CA HIS A 178 -5.29 -5.92 1.08
C HIS A 178 -5.77 -5.16 -0.15
N MET A 179 -5.01 -5.23 -1.25
CA MET A 179 -5.45 -4.75 -2.57
C MET A 179 -6.82 -5.34 -2.95
N GLY A 180 -7.01 -6.64 -2.70
CA GLY A 180 -8.29 -7.33 -2.95
C GLY A 180 -9.46 -6.73 -2.17
N PHE A 181 -9.26 -6.43 -0.89
CA PHE A 181 -10.27 -5.77 -0.07
C PHE A 181 -10.61 -4.38 -0.60
N TYR A 182 -9.61 -3.52 -0.84
CA TYR A 182 -9.85 -2.18 -1.37
C TYR A 182 -10.58 -2.21 -2.72
N LEU A 183 -10.22 -3.16 -3.60
CA LEU A 183 -10.89 -3.37 -4.88
C LEU A 183 -12.36 -3.76 -4.71
N GLN A 184 -12.66 -4.69 -3.80
CA GLN A 184 -14.04 -5.11 -3.52
C GLN A 184 -14.88 -3.93 -3.02
N VAL A 185 -14.31 -3.10 -2.14
CA VAL A 185 -15.02 -1.91 -1.65
C VAL A 185 -15.24 -0.89 -2.77
N LEU A 186 -14.26 -0.65 -3.63
CA LEU A 186 -14.43 0.23 -4.80
C LEU A 186 -15.49 -0.30 -5.78
N GLN A 187 -15.69 -1.61 -5.89
CA GLN A 187 -16.78 -2.17 -6.69
C GLN A 187 -18.14 -1.78 -6.10
N TYR A 188 -18.32 -1.87 -4.78
CA TYR A 188 -19.55 -1.39 -4.13
C TYR A 188 -19.76 0.12 -4.30
N GLU A 189 -18.70 0.92 -4.21
CA GLU A 189 -18.74 2.36 -4.47
C GLU A 189 -19.12 2.67 -5.94
N MET A 190 -18.65 1.86 -6.90
CA MET A 190 -19.02 1.97 -8.31
C MET A 190 -20.49 1.60 -8.57
N GLU A 191 -21.04 0.65 -7.82
CA GLU A 191 -22.45 0.27 -7.89
C GLU A 191 -23.38 1.34 -7.30
N GLU A 192 -22.99 1.95 -6.19
CA GLU A 192 -23.79 2.97 -5.50
C GLU A 192 -23.68 4.35 -6.15
N ASP A 193 -22.46 4.78 -6.51
CA ASP A 193 -22.19 6.12 -7.07
C ASP A 193 -21.03 6.05 -8.07
N ARG A 194 -21.33 5.58 -9.28
CA ARG A 194 -20.34 5.48 -10.36
C ARG A 194 -19.71 6.83 -10.72
N GLU A 195 -20.50 7.91 -10.83
CA GLU A 195 -19.96 9.21 -11.25
C GLU A 195 -18.99 9.77 -10.20
N GLY A 196 -19.38 9.74 -8.93
CA GLY A 196 -18.52 10.19 -7.84
C GLY A 196 -17.28 9.32 -7.69
N THR A 197 -17.43 7.98 -7.78
CA THR A 197 -16.30 7.06 -7.67
C THR A 197 -15.31 7.19 -8.81
N LEU A 198 -15.77 7.36 -10.05
CA LEU A 198 -14.87 7.66 -11.17
C LEU A 198 -14.19 9.02 -11.04
N THR A 199 -14.86 10.00 -10.42
CA THR A 199 -14.30 11.33 -10.17
C THR A 199 -13.17 11.26 -9.15
N ASP A 200 -13.40 10.60 -8.02
CA ASP A 200 -12.39 10.39 -6.99
C ASP A 200 -11.22 9.53 -7.50
N LEU A 201 -11.51 8.42 -8.19
CA LEU A 201 -10.47 7.59 -8.79
C LEU A 201 -9.63 8.35 -9.81
N SER A 202 -10.26 9.17 -10.67
CA SER A 202 -9.52 10.00 -11.62
C SER A 202 -8.67 11.07 -10.92
N TYR A 203 -9.15 11.62 -9.81
CA TYR A 203 -8.41 12.60 -9.03
C TYR A 203 -7.19 11.95 -8.37
N VAL A 204 -7.39 10.81 -7.70
CA VAL A 204 -6.34 10.07 -7.01
C VAL A 204 -5.28 9.57 -7.99
N VAL A 205 -5.66 8.94 -9.12
CA VAL A 205 -4.69 8.46 -10.13
C VAL A 205 -3.79 9.59 -10.66
N ARG A 206 -4.32 10.82 -10.76
CA ARG A 206 -3.55 11.98 -11.25
C ARG A 206 -2.57 12.52 -10.21
N HIS A 207 -2.90 12.41 -8.92
CA HIS A 207 -2.12 12.95 -7.81
C HIS A 207 -1.44 11.86 -6.98
N PHE A 208 -1.42 10.62 -7.48
CA PHE A 208 -0.87 9.48 -6.77
C PHE A 208 0.65 9.65 -6.60
N GLN A 209 1.10 9.49 -5.35
CA GLN A 209 2.50 9.46 -4.99
C GLN A 209 2.76 8.29 -4.04
N MET A 210 3.87 7.60 -4.24
CA MET A 210 4.34 6.59 -3.29
C MET A 210 4.74 7.29 -1.99
N PRO A 211 4.36 6.77 -0.80
CA PRO A 211 4.75 7.36 0.48
C PRO A 211 6.26 7.56 0.59
N GLY A 212 7.03 6.60 0.08
CA GLY A 212 8.47 6.60 0.24
C GLY A 212 9.20 7.83 -0.34
N ILE A 213 8.61 8.52 -1.34
CA ILE A 213 9.22 9.71 -1.98
C ILE A 213 9.51 10.80 -0.95
N GLU A 214 8.56 11.06 -0.06
CA GLU A 214 8.70 12.11 0.95
C GLU A 214 9.26 11.59 2.26
N LEU A 215 9.11 10.29 2.53
CA LEU A 215 9.43 9.70 3.83
C LEU A 215 10.86 9.17 3.93
N ILE A 216 11.40 8.57 2.87
CA ILE A 216 12.67 7.83 2.95
C ILE A 216 13.86 8.74 2.57
N PRO A 217 14.96 8.72 3.34
CA PRO A 217 16.17 9.48 3.02
C PRO A 217 16.81 8.98 1.72
N GLU A 218 17.34 9.92 0.94
CA GLU A 218 18.02 9.63 -0.34
C GLU A 218 17.20 8.71 -1.28
N TYR A 219 15.86 8.84 -1.26
CA TYR A 219 14.95 7.97 -2.00
C TYR A 219 15.37 7.76 -3.46
N ASP A 220 15.71 8.83 -4.19
CA ASP A 220 16.15 8.73 -5.58
C ASP A 220 17.41 7.89 -5.77
N GLN A 221 18.36 7.94 -4.81
CA GLN A 221 19.60 7.17 -4.83
C GLN A 221 19.32 5.70 -4.49
N ARG A 222 18.47 5.44 -3.49
CA ARG A 222 18.01 4.10 -3.14
C ARG A 222 17.29 3.44 -4.32
N PHE A 223 16.51 4.18 -5.09
CA PHE A 223 15.85 3.67 -6.30
C PHE A 223 16.79 3.37 -7.47
N GLN A 224 18.04 3.83 -7.45
CA GLN A 224 19.06 3.40 -8.43
C GLN A 224 19.62 2.01 -8.10
N VAL A 225 19.40 1.51 -6.89
CA VAL A 225 19.83 0.17 -6.49
C VAL A 225 19.00 -0.88 -7.21
N ASN A 226 19.68 -1.86 -7.81
CA ASN A 226 19.04 -2.80 -8.72
C ASN A 226 17.93 -3.63 -8.03
N GLY A 227 16.69 -3.43 -8.49
CA GLY A 227 15.52 -4.19 -8.08
C GLY A 227 14.66 -3.53 -6.99
N ILE A 228 15.05 -2.36 -6.45
CA ILE A 228 14.19 -1.61 -5.52
C ILE A 228 13.02 -0.98 -6.28
N GLY A 229 11.80 -1.18 -5.77
CA GLY A 229 10.58 -0.62 -6.33
C GLY A 229 10.15 -1.22 -7.68
N ILE A 230 9.31 -0.47 -8.40
CA ILE A 230 8.83 -0.81 -9.73
C ILE A 230 8.88 0.42 -10.63
N SER A 231 9.06 0.22 -11.94
CA SER A 231 8.99 1.32 -12.89
C SER A 231 7.55 1.81 -13.05
N PHE A 232 7.39 3.08 -13.42
CA PHE A 232 6.07 3.65 -13.72
C PHE A 232 5.32 2.84 -14.78
N GLN A 233 6.03 2.34 -15.80
CA GLN A 233 5.44 1.48 -16.83
C GLN A 233 4.94 0.14 -16.25
N GLN A 234 5.71 -0.48 -15.36
CA GLN A 234 5.29 -1.71 -14.67
C GLN A 234 4.05 -1.44 -13.82
N PHE A 235 4.03 -0.34 -13.07
CA PHE A 235 2.88 0.07 -12.28
C PHE A 235 1.63 0.27 -13.15
N LEU A 236 1.75 0.99 -14.27
CA LEU A 236 0.63 1.19 -15.19
C LEU A 236 0.08 -0.14 -15.72
N GLN A 237 0.97 -1.00 -16.24
CA GLN A 237 0.56 -2.22 -16.94
C GLN A 237 0.07 -3.32 -16.02
N ARG A 238 0.67 -3.45 -14.83
CA ARG A 238 0.43 -4.58 -13.92
C ARG A 238 -0.29 -4.21 -12.64
N GLY A 239 -0.40 -2.91 -12.32
CA GLY A 239 -1.17 -2.42 -11.19
C GLY A 239 -2.42 -1.67 -11.63
N LEU A 240 -2.24 -0.46 -12.19
CA LEU A 240 -3.37 0.41 -12.52
C LEU A 240 -4.33 -0.21 -13.55
N PHE A 241 -3.86 -0.69 -14.70
CA PHE A 241 -4.77 -1.20 -15.73
C PHE A 241 -5.60 -2.42 -15.30
N PRO A 242 -5.03 -3.41 -14.58
CA PRO A 242 -5.82 -4.46 -13.95
C PRO A 242 -6.90 -3.93 -12.99
N ILE A 243 -6.59 -2.94 -12.14
CA ILE A 243 -7.56 -2.29 -11.25
C ILE A 243 -8.70 -1.66 -12.07
N LEU A 244 -8.38 -0.85 -13.09
CA LEU A 244 -9.40 -0.22 -13.93
C LEU A 244 -10.30 -1.26 -14.62
N LYS A 245 -9.71 -2.36 -15.09
CA LYS A 245 -10.46 -3.46 -15.70
C LYS A 245 -11.39 -4.12 -14.68
N ALA A 246 -10.92 -4.39 -13.46
CA ALA A 246 -11.70 -5.00 -12.39
C ALA A 246 -12.88 -4.11 -11.93
N LEU A 247 -12.73 -2.79 -12.05
CA LEU A 247 -13.79 -1.80 -11.78
C LEU A 247 -14.71 -1.54 -12.98
N GLY A 248 -14.53 -2.24 -14.10
CA GLY A 248 -15.34 -2.02 -15.30
C GLY A 248 -15.19 -0.62 -15.88
N THR A 249 -13.97 -0.05 -15.81
CA THR A 249 -13.64 1.26 -16.35
C THR A 249 -12.34 1.22 -17.18
N SER A 250 -11.89 2.37 -17.65
CA SER A 250 -10.72 2.49 -18.51
C SER A 250 -10.04 3.85 -18.33
N ARG A 251 -8.78 3.93 -18.77
CA ARG A 251 -8.05 5.20 -18.80
C ARG A 251 -8.79 6.28 -19.59
N SER A 252 -9.43 5.93 -20.70
CA SER A 252 -10.17 6.89 -21.52
C SER A 252 -11.42 7.42 -20.80
N GLU A 253 -12.08 6.60 -19.97
CA GLU A 253 -13.18 7.04 -19.12
C GLU A 253 -12.71 8.01 -18.02
N LEU A 254 -11.61 7.69 -17.32
CA LEU A 254 -11.04 8.61 -16.32
C LEU A 254 -10.65 9.96 -16.94
N VAL A 255 -10.02 9.97 -18.11
CA VAL A 255 -9.68 11.22 -18.83
C VAL A 255 -10.93 12.02 -19.18
N ARG A 256 -12.02 11.37 -19.60
CA ARG A 256 -13.30 12.06 -19.89
C ARG A 256 -13.93 12.65 -18.63
N VAL A 257 -13.88 11.95 -17.51
CA VAL A 257 -14.35 12.45 -16.21
C VAL A 257 -13.54 13.67 -15.78
N SER A 258 -12.21 13.59 -15.84
CA SER A 258 -11.32 14.71 -15.52
C SER A 258 -11.60 15.97 -16.36
N LYS A 259 -11.80 15.81 -17.68
CA LYS A 259 -12.15 16.93 -18.57
C LYS A 259 -13.48 17.58 -18.19
N ARG A 260 -14.53 16.78 -17.94
CA ARG A 260 -15.84 17.29 -17.52
C ARG A 260 -15.77 18.06 -16.19
N MET A 261 -14.94 17.61 -15.26
CA MET A 261 -14.72 18.31 -13.99
C MET A 261 -14.07 19.67 -14.19
N PHE A 262 -13.04 19.74 -15.03
CA PHE A 262 -12.38 21.01 -15.37
C PHE A 262 -13.34 21.99 -16.02
N GLU A 263 -14.17 21.53 -16.96
CA GLU A 263 -15.20 22.35 -17.62
C GLU A 263 -16.28 22.85 -16.65
N LYS A 264 -16.78 21.99 -15.74
CA LYS A 264 -17.76 22.37 -14.71
C LYS A 264 -17.17 23.43 -13.76
N SER A 265 -15.94 23.25 -13.29
CA SER A 265 -15.25 24.21 -12.41
C SER A 265 -15.05 25.57 -13.09
N ASN A 266 -14.64 25.56 -14.37
CA ASN A 266 -14.41 26.80 -15.11
C ASN A 266 -15.72 27.56 -15.36
N LYS A 267 -16.81 26.86 -15.69
CA LYS A 267 -18.15 27.48 -15.81
C LYS A 267 -18.66 28.05 -14.49
N ALA A 268 -18.44 27.35 -13.37
CA ALA A 268 -18.81 27.84 -12.04
C ALA A 268 -18.02 29.10 -11.65
N HIS A 269 -16.71 29.13 -11.94
CA HIS A 269 -15.86 30.29 -11.71
C HIS A 269 -16.29 31.49 -12.56
N ILE A 270 -16.51 31.29 -13.87
CA ILE A 270 -17.03 32.36 -14.75
C ILE A 270 -18.37 32.90 -14.23
N LYS A 271 -19.28 32.02 -13.80
CA LYS A 271 -20.58 32.44 -13.24
C LYS A 271 -20.43 33.24 -11.94
N ALA A 272 -19.48 32.87 -11.07
CA ALA A 272 -19.21 33.59 -9.82
C ALA A 272 -18.51 34.95 -10.05
N VAL A 273 -17.74 35.10 -11.12
CA VAL A 273 -17.10 36.38 -11.49
C VAL A 273 -18.08 37.31 -12.23
N CYS A 274 -19.11 36.77 -12.88
CA CYS A 274 -20.13 37.54 -13.59
C CYS A 274 -21.38 37.88 -12.76
N GLN A 275 -21.39 37.59 -11.45
CA GLN A 275 -22.45 37.94 -10.49
C GLN A 275 -21.93 38.98 -9.50
#